data_AF-A0A9E0MNB1-F1
#
_entry.id   AF-A0A9E0MNB1-F1
#
_cell.length_a   1.000
_cell.length_b   1.000
_cell.length_c   1.000
_cell.angle_alpha   90.00
_cell.angle_beta   90.00
_cell.angle_gamma   90.00
#
_symmetry.space_group_name_H-M   'P 1'
#
loop_
_entity.id
_entity.type
_entity.pdbx_description
1 polymer ?
#
loop_
_entity_poly.entity_id
_entity_poly.type
_entity_poly.pdbx_seq_one_letter_code
_entity_poly.pdbx_strand_id
1 'polypeptide(L)'
;MPHPRTIAVALALAVAAASGVDAAEARPRPKKAKRFTANKGFGLGLMVGAPTGLSGKYFYARDKAFDFGVGAIRYYRERDGLHLHVDHLWHPVSLLSDRAFELPVYLGLGVRVFDFDDDREDHGLAVGARAPLGIAFDFNNVPLDLFVELALVVDLFVDYGDRYGADVNGAVGLRYYFN
;
A
#
# COMPACT_ATOMS: atom_id res chain seq x y z
N MET A 1 7.05 -25.19 29.96
CA MET A 1 6.72 -25.77 28.64
C MET A 1 5.73 -24.82 27.97
N PRO A 2 6.15 -23.97 27.01
CA PRO A 2 5.20 -23.15 26.29
C PRO A 2 4.58 -23.95 25.14
N HIS A 3 3.26 -23.87 24.99
CA HIS A 3 2.53 -24.45 23.87
C HIS A 3 2.74 -23.59 22.62
N PRO A 4 3.09 -24.17 21.46
CA PRO A 4 2.93 -23.47 20.20
C PRO A 4 1.45 -23.53 19.83
N ARG A 5 0.73 -22.42 19.97
CA ARG A 5 -0.58 -22.27 19.32
C ARG A 5 -0.39 -21.47 18.04
N THR A 6 -0.23 -22.23 16.97
CA THR A 6 -0.44 -21.82 15.58
C THR A 6 -1.76 -21.07 15.47
N ILE A 7 -1.69 -19.75 15.25
CA ILE A 7 -2.85 -18.98 14.81
C ILE A 7 -2.84 -18.99 13.29
N ALA A 8 -3.69 -19.85 12.73
CA ALA A 8 -4.02 -19.84 11.32
C ALA A 8 -4.95 -18.64 11.06
N VAL A 9 -4.40 -17.55 10.52
CA VAL A 9 -5.22 -16.46 9.97
C VAL A 9 -5.58 -16.83 8.53
N ALA A 10 -6.88 -17.01 8.31
CA ALA A 10 -7.45 -17.33 7.02
C ALA A 10 -7.23 -16.18 6.02
N LEU A 11 -6.28 -16.38 5.11
CA LEU A 11 -6.08 -15.54 3.93
C LEU A 11 -7.08 -15.99 2.84
N ALA A 12 -8.22 -15.32 2.75
CA ALA A 12 -9.19 -15.58 1.69
C ALA A 12 -9.83 -14.29 1.20
N LEU A 13 -9.11 -13.51 0.37
CA LEU A 13 -9.67 -12.55 -0.60
C LEU A 13 -8.53 -11.88 -1.40
N ALA A 14 -8.06 -12.52 -2.48
CA ALA A 14 -7.41 -11.85 -3.63
C ALA A 14 -6.99 -12.81 -4.78
N VAL A 15 -7.75 -13.86 -5.11
CA VAL A 15 -7.36 -14.77 -6.23
C VAL A 15 -8.34 -14.77 -7.41
N ALA A 16 -9.41 -13.97 -7.39
CA ALA A 16 -10.40 -14.01 -8.47
C ALA A 16 -10.06 -13.20 -9.74
N ALA A 17 -8.88 -12.56 -9.85
CA ALA A 17 -8.57 -11.67 -10.98
C ALA A 17 -7.46 -12.15 -11.95
N ALA A 18 -6.87 -13.33 -11.74
CA ALA A 18 -5.62 -13.71 -12.43
C ALA A 18 -5.77 -14.72 -13.60
N SER A 19 -6.97 -15.00 -14.10
CA SER A 19 -7.16 -15.90 -15.26
C SER A 19 -7.16 -15.11 -16.58
N GLY A 20 -6.00 -14.63 -17.01
CA GLY A 20 -5.87 -13.99 -18.34
C GLY A 20 -4.67 -13.07 -18.53
N VAL A 21 -3.54 -13.33 -17.90
CA VAL A 21 -2.35 -12.48 -17.99
C VAL A 21 -1.53 -12.78 -19.25
N ASP A 22 -1.84 -12.05 -20.32
CA ASP A 22 -0.90 -11.81 -21.41
C ASP A 22 0.26 -10.90 -20.91
N ALA A 23 1.37 -10.87 -21.63
CA ALA A 23 2.49 -10.00 -21.28
C ALA A 23 2.04 -8.52 -21.29
N ALA A 24 1.94 -7.93 -20.10
CA ALA A 24 1.41 -6.58 -19.89
C ALA A 24 2.22 -5.52 -20.64
N GLU A 25 1.73 -5.08 -21.79
CA GLU A 25 2.34 -3.99 -22.56
C GLU A 25 1.78 -2.65 -22.06
N ALA A 26 2.66 -1.76 -21.59
CA ALA A 26 2.26 -0.45 -21.07
C ALA A 26 1.80 0.46 -22.21
N ARG A 27 0.64 1.13 -22.06
CA ARG A 27 0.06 1.98 -23.12
C ARG A 27 0.71 3.37 -23.16
N PRO A 28 1.00 3.97 -24.34
CA PRO A 28 1.58 5.32 -24.44
C PRO A 28 0.66 6.44 -23.89
N ARG A 29 1.24 7.50 -23.28
CA ARG A 29 0.52 8.66 -22.71
C ARG A 29 0.63 9.94 -23.56
N PRO A 30 -0.35 10.88 -23.47
CA PRO A 30 -0.28 12.18 -24.13
C PRO A 30 0.74 13.14 -23.48
N LYS A 31 1.55 13.84 -24.31
CA LYS A 31 2.77 14.60 -23.96
C LYS A 31 2.65 15.89 -23.13
N LYS A 32 1.49 16.24 -22.58
CA LYS A 32 1.32 17.48 -21.79
C LYS A 32 0.20 17.33 -20.79
N ALA A 33 0.47 16.72 -19.65
CA ALA A 33 -0.47 16.78 -18.56
C ALA A 33 0.21 17.20 -17.27
N LYS A 34 -0.19 18.37 -16.76
CA LYS A 34 -0.07 18.66 -15.33
C LYS A 34 -0.82 17.62 -14.48
N ARG A 35 -1.66 16.76 -15.08
CA ARG A 35 -2.53 15.80 -14.42
C ARG A 35 -2.16 14.39 -14.82
N PHE A 36 -1.91 13.53 -13.84
CA PHE A 36 -1.55 12.13 -14.12
C PHE A 36 -2.67 11.39 -14.86
N THR A 37 -2.30 10.44 -15.71
CA THR A 37 -3.23 9.51 -16.37
C THR A 37 -2.60 8.12 -16.38
N ALA A 38 -3.18 7.22 -15.59
CA ALA A 38 -2.80 5.82 -15.52
C ALA A 38 -2.88 5.14 -16.89
N ASN A 39 -1.88 4.33 -17.21
CA ASN A 39 -1.80 3.48 -18.39
C ASN A 39 -1.63 1.98 -18.07
N LYS A 40 -1.80 1.63 -16.79
CA LYS A 40 -1.69 0.28 -16.22
C LYS A 40 -2.94 -0.02 -15.40
N GLY A 41 -3.26 -1.30 -15.22
CA GLY A 41 -4.45 -1.80 -14.52
C GLY A 41 -4.13 -2.19 -13.08
N PHE A 42 -3.78 -3.45 -12.87
CA PHE A 42 -3.47 -4.01 -11.55
C PHE A 42 -1.98 -4.25 -11.41
N GLY A 43 -1.39 -3.88 -10.27
CA GLY A 43 0.00 -4.16 -9.94
C GLY A 43 0.14 -4.80 -8.58
N LEU A 44 1.13 -5.68 -8.45
CA LEU A 44 1.51 -6.36 -7.22
C LEU A 44 3.03 -6.28 -7.07
N GLY A 45 3.50 -6.15 -5.83
CA GLY A 45 4.91 -6.22 -5.54
C GLY A 45 5.21 -6.15 -4.06
N LEU A 46 6.35 -5.55 -3.75
CA LEU A 46 6.94 -5.54 -2.41
C LEU A 46 7.11 -4.12 -1.92
N MET A 47 6.99 -3.95 -0.60
CA MET A 47 7.28 -2.71 0.10
C MET A 47 8.12 -2.99 1.34
N VAL A 48 8.99 -2.05 1.68
CA VAL A 48 9.85 -2.08 2.87
C VAL A 48 9.61 -0.80 3.66
N GLY A 49 9.45 -0.94 4.96
CA GLY A 49 9.06 0.14 5.88
C GLY A 49 7.98 -0.33 6.86
N ALA A 50 6.96 0.50 7.06
CA ALA A 50 5.83 0.25 7.95
C ALA A 50 4.50 0.16 7.15
N PRO A 51 4.11 -1.02 6.62
CA PRO A 51 4.72 -2.33 6.83
C PRO A 51 5.79 -2.71 5.81
N THR A 52 6.56 -3.76 6.15
CA THR A 52 7.39 -4.51 5.20
C THR A 52 6.64 -5.77 4.76
N GLY A 53 6.37 -5.90 3.46
CA GLY A 53 5.57 -7.01 2.93
C GLY A 53 5.10 -6.81 1.49
N LEU A 54 3.90 -7.30 1.20
CA LEU A 54 3.28 -7.20 -0.13
C LEU A 54 2.52 -5.90 -0.27
N SER A 55 2.57 -5.31 -1.47
CA SER A 55 1.75 -4.16 -1.85
C SER A 55 1.05 -4.41 -3.17
N GLY A 56 -0.21 -3.99 -3.28
CA GLY A 56 -0.99 -4.02 -4.50
C GLY A 56 -1.53 -2.63 -4.85
N LYS A 57 -1.71 -2.35 -6.15
CA LYS A 57 -2.38 -1.15 -6.63
C LYS A 57 -3.30 -1.50 -7.80
N TYR A 58 -4.53 -1.01 -7.79
CA TYR A 58 -5.50 -1.20 -8.85
C TYR A 58 -6.04 0.13 -9.35
N PHE A 59 -5.68 0.53 -10.57
CA PHE A 59 -6.26 1.69 -11.23
C PHE A 59 -7.61 1.35 -11.84
N TYR A 60 -8.68 1.88 -11.25
CA TYR A 60 -10.05 1.73 -11.77
C TYR A 60 -10.50 2.96 -12.59
N ALA A 61 -9.74 4.04 -12.54
CA ALA A 61 -9.92 5.23 -13.36
C ALA A 61 -8.57 5.84 -13.74
N ARG A 62 -8.60 6.84 -14.63
CA ARG A 62 -7.39 7.52 -15.13
C ARG A 62 -6.52 8.14 -14.04
N ASP A 63 -7.13 8.63 -12.97
CA ASP A 63 -6.43 9.35 -11.90
C ASP A 63 -6.75 8.78 -10.50
N LYS A 64 -7.38 7.60 -10.43
CA LYS A 64 -7.79 6.98 -9.16
C LYS A 64 -7.44 5.50 -9.10
N ALA A 65 -7.05 5.06 -7.92
CA ALA A 65 -6.67 3.68 -7.66
C ALA A 65 -7.14 3.22 -6.28
N PHE A 66 -7.26 1.92 -6.09
CA PHE A 66 -7.17 1.32 -4.75
C PHE A 66 -5.74 0.86 -4.50
N ASP A 67 -5.23 1.11 -3.31
CA ASP A 67 -3.94 0.62 -2.82
C ASP A 67 -4.16 -0.35 -1.68
N PHE A 68 -3.37 -1.41 -1.64
CA PHE A 68 -3.47 -2.48 -0.65
C PHE A 68 -2.08 -2.79 -0.11
N GLY A 69 -2.00 -3.12 1.17
CA GLY A 69 -0.79 -3.63 1.78
C GLY A 69 -1.06 -4.69 2.81
N VAL A 70 -0.18 -5.68 2.87
CA VAL A 70 -0.12 -6.67 3.96
C VAL A 70 1.34 -6.93 4.28
N GLY A 71 1.72 -6.78 5.54
CA GLY A 71 3.11 -7.00 5.93
C GLY A 71 3.32 -6.86 7.42
N ALA A 72 4.56 -7.09 7.83
CA ALA A 72 4.95 -6.98 9.22
C ALA A 72 5.46 -5.57 9.52
N ILE A 73 5.10 -5.05 10.68
CA ILE A 73 5.78 -3.95 11.35
C ILE A 73 6.64 -4.57 12.45
N ARG A 74 7.90 -4.14 12.55
CA ARG A 74 8.85 -4.61 13.55
C ARG A 74 9.46 -3.43 14.28
N TYR A 75 9.59 -3.54 15.60
CA TYR A 75 10.21 -2.59 16.51
C TYR A 75 9.66 -1.16 16.39
N TYR A 76 8.37 -1.02 16.05
CA TYR A 76 7.77 0.28 15.92
C TYR A 76 6.95 0.60 17.17
N ARG A 77 7.44 1.54 17.98
CA ARG A 77 6.87 1.88 19.30
C ARG A 77 6.71 0.67 20.22
N GLU A 78 7.71 -0.21 20.29
CA GLU A 78 7.68 -1.41 21.15
C GLU A 78 6.54 -2.38 20.76
N ARG A 79 6.13 -2.34 19.49
CA ARG A 79 5.09 -3.22 18.93
C ARG A 79 5.58 -3.92 17.68
N ASP A 80 5.26 -5.20 17.62
CA ASP A 80 5.54 -6.10 16.52
C ASP A 80 4.24 -6.71 16.04
N GLY A 81 3.96 -6.69 14.75
CA GLY A 81 2.64 -7.13 14.32
C GLY A 81 2.42 -7.22 12.83
N LEU A 82 1.27 -7.80 12.47
CA LEU A 82 0.74 -7.84 11.12
C LEU A 82 -0.10 -6.59 10.85
N HIS A 83 0.28 -5.82 9.85
CA HIS A 83 -0.46 -4.66 9.39
C HIS A 83 -1.07 -4.93 8.01
N LEU A 84 -2.35 -4.62 7.90
CA LEU A 84 -3.10 -4.61 6.65
C LEU A 84 -3.66 -3.21 6.40
N HIS A 85 -3.68 -2.77 5.15
CA HIS A 85 -4.34 -1.52 4.78
C HIS A 85 -5.03 -1.59 3.42
N VAL A 86 -6.03 -0.71 3.27
CA VAL A 86 -6.66 -0.39 1.99
C VAL A 86 -6.85 1.12 1.92
N ASP A 87 -6.31 1.74 0.87
CA ASP A 87 -6.40 3.19 0.66
C ASP A 87 -7.01 3.52 -0.71
N HIS A 88 -7.79 4.59 -0.74
CA HIS A 88 -8.32 5.17 -1.96
C HIS A 88 -7.38 6.28 -2.48
N LEU A 89 -6.74 5.97 -3.59
CA LEU A 89 -5.77 6.72 -4.41
C LEU A 89 -6.36 7.89 -5.22
N TRP A 90 -5.88 9.13 -5.07
CA TRP A 90 -6.01 10.19 -6.08
C TRP A 90 -4.65 10.65 -6.58
N HIS A 91 -4.52 10.81 -7.90
CA HIS A 91 -3.28 11.22 -8.59
C HIS A 91 -3.51 12.56 -9.32
N PRO A 92 -3.57 13.69 -8.60
CA PRO A 92 -3.98 14.97 -9.18
C PRO A 92 -2.94 15.55 -10.14
N VAL A 93 -1.66 15.26 -9.91
CA VAL A 93 -0.54 15.90 -10.61
C VAL A 93 0.58 14.92 -10.91
N SER A 94 1.26 15.14 -12.02
CA SER A 94 2.57 14.56 -12.30
C SER A 94 3.62 15.66 -12.23
N LEU A 95 4.63 15.48 -11.37
CA LEU A 95 5.70 16.48 -11.20
C LEU A 95 6.60 16.56 -12.43
N LEU A 96 6.79 15.42 -13.10
CA LEU A 96 7.60 15.30 -14.29
C LEU A 96 6.95 14.27 -15.23
N SER A 97 6.87 14.64 -16.51
CA SER A 97 6.31 13.81 -17.57
C SER A 97 7.34 13.75 -18.70
N ASP A 98 7.87 12.56 -18.92
CA ASP A 98 8.80 12.25 -20.01
C ASP A 98 8.23 11.10 -20.88
N ARG A 99 8.85 10.84 -22.03
CA ARG A 99 8.50 9.65 -22.83
C ARG A 99 8.80 8.37 -22.07
N ALA A 100 9.88 8.33 -21.28
CA ALA A 100 10.32 7.12 -20.59
C ALA A 100 9.54 6.85 -19.29
N PHE A 101 9.09 7.89 -18.59
CA PHE A 101 8.46 7.75 -17.27
C PHE A 101 7.56 8.94 -16.91
N GLU A 102 6.78 8.76 -15.86
CA GLU A 102 5.98 9.77 -15.18
C GLU A 102 6.29 9.78 -13.70
N LEU A 103 6.18 10.94 -13.05
CA LEU A 103 6.41 11.10 -11.62
C LEU A 103 5.13 11.61 -10.92
N PRO A 104 4.04 10.80 -10.88
CA PRO A 104 2.83 11.16 -10.15
C PRO A 104 3.07 11.39 -8.67
N VAL A 105 2.47 12.46 -8.17
CA VAL A 105 2.15 12.60 -6.75
C VAL A 105 0.76 12.04 -6.54
N TYR A 106 0.60 11.27 -5.46
CA TYR A 106 -0.69 10.77 -5.04
C TYR A 106 -0.95 11.04 -3.58
N LEU A 107 -2.21 11.19 -3.24
CA LEU A 107 -2.71 11.29 -1.87
C LEU A 107 -3.95 10.42 -1.74
N GLY A 108 -4.26 9.98 -0.54
CA GLY A 108 -5.39 9.10 -0.32
C GLY A 108 -6.03 9.19 1.04
N LEU A 109 -7.08 8.40 1.18
CA LEU A 109 -7.76 8.13 2.44
C LEU A 109 -8.07 6.64 2.51
N GLY A 110 -7.87 6.03 3.67
CA GLY A 110 -8.09 4.61 3.83
C GLY A 110 -8.19 4.16 5.27
N VAL A 111 -8.03 2.86 5.45
CA VAL A 111 -8.12 2.21 6.76
C VAL A 111 -6.98 1.22 6.94
N ARG A 112 -6.57 1.01 8.19
CA ARG A 112 -5.70 -0.09 8.60
C ARG A 112 -6.36 -1.01 9.60
N VAL A 113 -5.86 -2.24 9.61
CA VAL A 113 -5.95 -3.17 10.74
C VAL A 113 -4.52 -3.53 11.13
N PHE A 114 -4.20 -3.43 12.41
CA PHE A 114 -2.89 -3.77 12.94
C PHE A 114 -3.06 -4.69 14.14
N ASP A 115 -2.67 -5.95 13.97
CA ASP A 115 -2.64 -6.98 15.00
C ASP A 115 -1.21 -7.08 15.52
N PHE A 116 -1.00 -6.74 16.79
CA PHE A 116 0.34 -6.53 17.36
C PHE A 116 0.49 -7.14 18.75
N ASP A 117 1.73 -7.51 19.04
CA ASP A 117 2.22 -7.86 20.37
C ASP A 117 3.10 -6.71 20.89
N ASP A 118 3.07 -6.46 22.20
CA ASP A 118 3.98 -5.49 22.86
C ASP A 118 5.14 -6.18 23.62
N ASP A 119 6.05 -5.38 24.18
CA ASP A 119 7.20 -5.87 24.96
C ASP A 119 6.84 -6.69 26.22
N ARG A 120 5.57 -6.70 26.64
CA ARG A 120 5.05 -7.52 27.74
C ARG A 120 4.34 -8.78 27.24
N GLU A 121 4.39 -9.06 25.95
CA GLU A 121 3.69 -10.15 25.27
C GLU A 121 2.15 -10.02 25.36
N ASP A 122 1.63 -8.81 25.56
CA ASP A 122 0.19 -8.58 25.46
C ASP A 122 -0.20 -8.38 23.98
N HIS A 123 -1.24 -9.10 23.56
CA HIS A 123 -1.81 -8.99 22.22
C HIS A 123 -2.80 -7.81 22.16
N GLY A 124 -2.80 -7.10 21.03
CA GLY A 124 -3.69 -5.97 20.80
C GLY A 124 -4.08 -5.84 19.34
N LEU A 125 -5.32 -5.40 19.12
CA LEU A 125 -5.82 -5.09 17.78
C LEU A 125 -6.12 -3.60 17.68
N ALA A 126 -5.57 -2.95 16.65
CA ALA A 126 -5.87 -1.58 16.30
C ALA A 126 -6.56 -1.49 14.94
N VAL A 127 -7.59 -0.65 14.86
CA VAL A 127 -8.25 -0.24 13.62
C VAL A 127 -8.16 1.27 13.50
N GLY A 128 -7.64 1.75 12.37
CA GLY A 128 -7.31 3.16 12.20
C GLY A 128 -7.65 3.70 10.82
N ALA A 129 -7.84 5.00 10.74
CA ALA A 129 -7.94 5.74 9.49
C ALA A 129 -6.53 6.13 9.01
N ARG A 130 -6.31 6.08 7.69
CA ARG A 130 -5.05 6.40 7.04
C ARG A 130 -5.20 7.55 6.05
N ALA A 131 -4.19 8.40 5.96
CA ALA A 131 -4.06 9.44 4.95
C ALA A 131 -2.66 9.37 4.30
N PRO A 132 -2.47 8.53 3.26
CA PRO A 132 -1.21 8.43 2.52
C PRO A 132 -0.95 9.64 1.63
N LEU A 133 0.33 10.00 1.50
CA LEU A 133 0.92 10.91 0.53
C LEU A 133 2.17 10.25 -0.02
N GLY A 134 2.26 10.11 -1.34
CA GLY A 134 3.40 9.46 -1.97
C GLY A 134 3.70 9.98 -3.36
N ILE A 135 4.85 9.54 -3.87
CA ILE A 135 5.32 9.78 -5.22
C ILE A 135 5.69 8.43 -5.82
N ALA A 136 5.28 8.17 -7.05
CA ALA A 136 5.72 7.00 -7.80
C ALA A 136 6.55 7.39 -9.02
N PHE A 137 7.62 6.64 -9.28
CA PHE A 137 8.33 6.63 -10.55
C PHE A 137 7.68 5.56 -11.44
N ASP A 138 6.82 6.01 -12.34
CA ASP A 138 5.96 5.17 -13.16
C ASP A 138 6.54 5.03 -14.56
N PHE A 139 7.10 3.86 -14.87
CA PHE A 139 7.76 3.64 -16.16
C PHE A 139 6.74 3.50 -17.29
N ASN A 140 6.89 4.25 -18.37
CA ASN A 140 5.93 4.21 -19.48
C ASN A 140 6.12 3.01 -20.41
N ASN A 141 7.34 2.46 -20.49
CA ASN A 141 7.70 1.42 -21.46
C ASN A 141 7.92 0.04 -20.82
N VAL A 142 7.85 -0.07 -19.49
CA VAL A 142 7.94 -1.34 -18.77
C VAL A 142 6.82 -1.43 -17.74
N PRO A 143 6.29 -2.63 -17.45
CA PRO A 143 5.18 -2.83 -16.52
C PRO A 143 5.63 -2.75 -15.05
N LEU A 144 6.41 -1.72 -14.69
CA LEU A 144 6.94 -1.52 -13.35
C LEU A 144 6.61 -0.13 -12.82
N ASP A 145 6.48 0.02 -11.52
CA ASP A 145 6.66 1.29 -10.82
C ASP A 145 7.59 1.12 -9.60
N LEU A 146 8.20 2.22 -9.19
CA LEU A 146 8.79 2.38 -7.87
C LEU A 146 8.00 3.44 -7.12
N PHE A 147 7.86 3.33 -5.81
CA PHE A 147 7.14 4.34 -5.04
C PHE A 147 7.78 4.59 -3.68
N VAL A 148 7.54 5.80 -3.17
CA VAL A 148 7.80 6.18 -1.77
C VAL A 148 6.52 6.79 -1.22
N GLU A 149 6.13 6.38 -0.02
CA GLU A 149 4.90 6.77 0.63
C GLU A 149 5.13 7.11 2.10
N LEU A 150 4.43 8.15 2.56
CA LEU A 150 4.24 8.46 3.97
C LEU A 150 2.74 8.49 4.24
N ALA A 151 2.27 7.82 5.29
CA ALA A 151 0.87 7.80 5.67
C ALA A 151 0.70 8.24 7.12
N LEU A 152 -0.11 9.28 7.32
CA LEU A 152 -0.60 9.62 8.65
C LEU A 152 -1.66 8.61 9.04
N VAL A 153 -1.62 8.13 10.27
CA VAL A 153 -2.55 7.14 10.77
C VAL A 153 -3.11 7.60 12.11
N VAL A 154 -4.43 7.43 12.28
CA VAL A 154 -5.13 7.69 13.53
C VAL A 154 -5.89 6.43 13.89
N ASP A 155 -5.50 5.78 14.98
CA ASP A 155 -6.20 4.62 15.50
C ASP A 155 -7.49 5.06 16.18
N LEU A 156 -8.62 4.59 15.65
CA LEU A 156 -9.97 4.91 16.12
C LEU A 156 -10.46 3.88 17.15
N PHE A 157 -9.90 2.68 17.09
CA PHE A 157 -10.15 1.60 18.01
C PHE A 157 -8.84 0.91 18.33
N VAL A 158 -8.57 0.67 19.62
CA VAL A 158 -7.43 -0.09 20.10
C VAL A 158 -7.94 -0.95 21.26
N ASP A 159 -7.93 -2.27 21.10
CA ASP A 159 -8.34 -3.23 22.13
C ASP A 159 -7.21 -3.43 23.17
N TYR A 160 -6.64 -2.32 23.66
CA TYR A 160 -5.50 -2.32 24.58
C TYR A 160 -5.45 -1.02 25.39
N GLY A 161 -5.86 -1.06 26.67
CA GLY A 161 -5.55 -0.06 27.70
C GLY A 161 -5.90 1.42 27.44
N ASP A 162 -6.74 1.71 26.44
CA ASP A 162 -7.19 3.03 25.96
C ASP A 162 -6.11 4.10 25.83
N ARG A 163 -5.52 4.22 24.62
CA ARG A 163 -5.16 5.53 24.03
C ARG A 163 -5.36 5.53 22.52
N TYR A 164 -6.20 6.45 22.04
CA TYR A 164 -6.18 6.91 20.65
C TYR A 164 -4.74 7.31 20.30
N GLY A 165 -4.18 6.62 19.30
CA GLY A 165 -2.82 6.82 18.84
C GLY A 165 -2.81 7.51 17.49
N ALA A 166 -1.97 8.54 17.35
CA ALA A 166 -1.55 9.02 16.05
C ALA A 166 -0.19 8.41 15.71
N ASP A 167 0.01 8.14 14.43
CA ASP A 167 1.14 7.41 13.91
C ASP A 167 1.51 7.89 12.49
N VAL A 168 2.76 7.65 12.08
CA VAL A 168 3.29 7.97 10.75
C VAL A 168 3.97 6.72 10.20
N ASN A 169 3.37 6.14 9.18
CA ASN A 169 3.92 5.02 8.45
C ASN A 169 4.74 5.53 7.26
N GLY A 170 5.87 4.89 6.95
CA GLY A 170 6.65 5.17 5.76
C GLY A 170 7.03 3.90 5.03
N ALA A 171 6.97 3.91 3.70
CA ALA A 171 7.31 2.77 2.87
C ALA A 171 7.98 3.17 1.55
N VAL A 172 8.89 2.33 1.07
CA VAL A 172 9.41 2.33 -0.30
C VAL A 172 9.09 0.99 -0.93
N GLY A 173 8.74 0.95 -2.21
CA GLY A 173 8.42 -0.31 -2.86
C GLY A 173 8.55 -0.30 -4.37
N LEU A 174 8.34 -1.48 -4.94
CA LEU A 174 8.33 -1.79 -6.37
C LEU A 174 7.07 -2.59 -6.67
N ARG A 175 6.34 -2.27 -7.73
CA ARG A 175 5.21 -3.08 -8.20
C ARG A 175 5.37 -3.47 -9.66
N TYR A 176 5.03 -4.71 -9.98
CA TYR A 176 4.85 -5.21 -11.33
C TYR A 176 3.38 -5.16 -11.71
N TYR A 177 3.06 -4.66 -12.91
CA TYR A 177 1.70 -4.51 -13.40
C TYR A 177 1.30 -5.61 -14.40
N PHE A 178 0.13 -6.17 -14.15
CA PHE A 178 -0.56 -7.16 -14.96
C PHE A 178 -1.69 -6.41 -15.67
N ASN A 179 -1.53 -6.22 -16.99
CA ASN A 179 -2.48 -5.51 -17.85
C ASN A 179 -2.94 -6.45 -18.95
#